data_AF-T0LRW9-F1
#
_entry.id   AF-T0LRW9-F1
#
_cell.length_a   1.000
_cell.length_b   1.000
_cell.length_c   1.000
_cell.angle_alpha   90.00
_cell.angle_beta   90.00
_cell.angle_gamma   90.00
#
_symmetry.space_group_name_H-M   'P 1'
#
loop_
_entity.id
_entity.type
_entity.pdbx_description
1 polymer ?
#
loop_
_entity_poly.entity_id
_entity_poly.type
_entity_poly.pdbx_seq_one_letter_code
_entity_poly.pdbx_strand_id
1 'polypeptide(L)'
;MLDVMCRELRALTLDTGFSALKKGEVDRAKNQLRSSLLMNLESRMVELEDLGRQVQVHGRKIPVTDMCRKIEALTVEDLRRVARVVVGGMVENAGRGSGAPTVVLQEAQAHGVSTHSLTWEAIQNTIHDWQLGKR
;
A
#
# COMPACT_ATOMS: atom_id res chain seq x y z
N MET A 1 10.69 -3.47 -14.05
CA MET A 1 9.58 -2.91 -13.24
C MET A 1 9.38 -3.68 -11.94
N LEU A 2 9.34 -5.02 -11.97
CA LEU A 2 9.25 -5.85 -10.76
C LEU A 2 10.28 -5.48 -9.68
N ASP A 3 11.56 -5.42 -10.05
CA ASP A 3 12.64 -5.09 -9.11
C ASP A 3 12.45 -3.73 -8.42
N VAL A 4 12.08 -2.70 -9.20
CA VAL A 4 11.77 -1.37 -8.66
C VAL A 4 10.59 -1.43 -7.69
N MET A 5 9.51 -2.14 -8.03
CA MET A 5 8.37 -2.30 -7.12
C MET A 5 8.77 -3.01 -5.84
N CYS A 6 9.59 -4.06 -5.93
CA CYS A 6 10.07 -4.78 -4.76
C CYS A 6 10.94 -3.88 -3.86
N ARG A 7 11.84 -3.10 -4.47
CA ARG A 7 12.66 -2.11 -3.77
C ARG A 7 11.82 -1.05 -3.07
N GLU A 8 10.85 -0.45 -3.75
CA GLU A 8 10.00 0.60 -3.15
C GLU A 8 9.14 0.04 -2.02
N LEU A 9 8.59 -1.18 -2.17
CA LEU A 9 7.84 -1.84 -1.09
C LEU A 9 8.75 -2.16 0.11
N ARG A 10 9.97 -2.64 -0.15
CA ARG A 10 10.95 -2.92 0.90
C ARG A 10 11.38 -1.65 1.62
N ALA A 11 11.56 -0.55 0.90
CA ALA A 11 11.95 0.75 1.44
C ALA A 11 11.00 1.25 2.54
N LEU A 12 9.70 0.92 2.44
CA LEU A 12 8.70 1.26 3.46
C LEU A 12 8.95 0.59 4.83
N THR A 13 9.75 -0.48 4.87
CA THR A 13 10.00 -1.26 6.09
C THR A 13 11.30 -0.89 6.82
N LEU A 14 12.20 -0.18 6.14
CA LEU A 14 13.54 0.15 6.63
C LEU A 14 13.48 1.23 7.72
N ASP A 15 14.26 1.04 8.80
CA ASP A 15 14.41 2.03 9.87
C ASP A 15 15.34 3.19 9.48
N THR A 16 16.39 2.88 8.72
CA THR A 16 17.47 3.81 8.37
C THR A 16 17.88 3.65 6.90
N GLY A 17 18.60 4.66 6.39
CA GLY A 17 19.14 4.66 5.03
C GLY A 17 18.50 5.71 4.13
N PHE A 18 19.13 5.95 2.97
CA PHE A 18 18.70 7.00 2.04
C PHE A 18 17.29 6.77 1.49
N SER A 19 16.93 5.50 1.26
CA SER A 19 15.65 5.04 0.74
C SER A 19 14.61 4.79 1.82
N ALA A 20 14.96 4.85 3.11
CA ALA A 20 13.96 4.69 4.17
C ALA A 20 12.99 5.87 4.19
N LEU A 21 11.74 5.60 4.57
CA LEU A 21 10.66 6.58 4.72
C LEU A 21 11.11 7.81 5.50
N LYS A 22 10.99 9.00 4.90
CA LYS A 22 11.36 10.28 5.52
C LYS A 22 10.12 11.01 6.03
N LYS A 23 10.28 11.75 7.13
CA LYS A 23 9.21 12.57 7.71
C LYS A 23 8.55 13.50 6.68
N GLY A 24 9.34 14.17 5.84
CA GLY A 24 8.81 15.09 4.82
C GLY A 24 7.96 14.40 3.74
N GLU A 25 8.23 13.13 3.42
CA GLU A 25 7.42 12.34 2.48
C GLU A 25 6.09 11.94 3.14
N VAL A 26 6.15 11.52 4.41
CA VAL A 26 4.96 11.20 5.20
C VAL A 26 4.06 12.41 5.38
N ASP A 27 4.60 13.57 5.73
CA ASP A 27 3.83 14.81 5.88
C ASP A 27 3.16 15.20 4.54
N ARG A 28 3.88 15.03 3.43
CA ARG A 28 3.32 15.28 2.09
C ARG A 28 2.21 14.29 1.74
N ALA A 29 2.37 13.01 2.06
CA ALA A 29 1.35 11.98 1.83
C ALA A 29 0.10 12.22 2.68
N LYS A 30 0.28 12.61 3.96
CA LYS A 30 -0.82 13.01 4.86
C LYS A 30 -1.61 14.19 4.31
N ASN A 31 -0.92 15.20 3.78
CA ASN A 31 -1.57 16.34 3.14
C ASN A 31 -2.36 15.92 1.89
N GLN A 32 -1.76 15.11 1.02
CA GLN A 32 -2.44 14.62 -0.19
C GLN A 32 -3.70 13.81 0.15
N LEU A 33 -3.64 12.92 1.14
CA LEU A 33 -4.78 12.11 1.55
C LEU A 33 -5.91 12.98 2.13
N ARG A 34 -5.58 13.95 2.99
CA ARG A 34 -6.58 14.88 3.55
C ARG A 34 -7.22 15.75 2.48
N SER A 35 -6.43 16.29 1.55
CA SER A 35 -6.95 17.07 0.43
C SER A 35 -7.90 16.24 -0.42
N SER A 36 -7.51 15.02 -0.80
CA SER A 36 -8.38 14.11 -1.56
C SER A 36 -9.69 13.81 -0.82
N LEU A 37 -9.62 13.55 0.49
CA LEU A 37 -10.80 13.30 1.30
C LEU A 37 -11.76 14.49 1.32
N LEU A 38 -11.25 15.71 1.50
CA LEU A 38 -12.07 16.93 1.56
C LEU A 38 -12.63 17.30 0.19
N MET A 39 -11.85 17.17 -0.88
CA MET A 39 -12.29 17.44 -2.25
C MET A 39 -13.39 16.48 -2.70
N ASN A 40 -13.33 15.21 -2.30
CA ASN A 40 -14.37 14.24 -2.62
C ASN A 40 -15.75 14.62 -2.06
N LEU A 41 -15.81 15.41 -0.98
CA LEU A 41 -17.06 15.91 -0.40
C LEU A 41 -17.74 17.00 -1.23
N GLU A 42 -17.06 17.55 -2.25
CA GLU A 42 -17.67 18.50 -3.18
C GLU A 42 -18.67 17.81 -4.12
N SER A 43 -18.56 16.48 -4.29
CA SER A 43 -19.47 15.67 -5.10
C SER A 43 -20.53 14.99 -4.24
N ARG A 44 -21.80 15.40 -4.40
CA ARG A 44 -22.95 14.80 -3.69
C ARG A 44 -23.11 13.31 -3.93
N MET A 45 -22.79 12.83 -5.14
CA MET A 45 -22.87 11.40 -5.47
C MET A 45 -21.84 10.60 -4.69
N VAL A 46 -20.61 11.12 -4.60
CA VAL A 46 -19.52 10.50 -3.82
C VAL A 46 -19.85 10.55 -2.34
N GLU A 47 -20.40 11.67 -1.84
CA GLU A 47 -20.80 11.77 -0.44
C GLU A 47 -21.92 10.77 -0.07
N LEU A 48 -22.90 10.57 -0.97
CA LEU A 48 -23.98 9.61 -0.75
C LEU A 48 -23.46 8.16 -0.69
N GLU A 49 -22.58 7.79 -1.63
CA GLU A 49 -21.93 6.48 -1.64
C GLU A 49 -21.12 6.25 -0.36
N ASP A 50 -20.31 7.23 0.02
CA ASP A 50 -19.47 7.18 1.22
C ASP A 50 -20.31 7.05 2.50
N LEU A 51 -21.42 7.78 2.60
CA LEU A 51 -22.37 7.64 3.71
C LEU A 51 -22.92 6.20 3.78
N GLY A 52 -23.40 5.66 2.66
CA GLY A 52 -23.94 4.30 2.60
C GLY A 52 -22.92 3.26 3.04
N ARG A 53 -21.70 3.35 2.50
CA ARG A 53 -20.58 2.47 2.86
C ARG A 53 -20.22 2.56 4.34
N GLN A 54 -20.12 3.77 4.90
CA GLN A 54 -19.78 3.96 6.32
C GLN A 54 -20.88 3.42 7.25
N VAL A 55 -22.15 3.62 6.91
CA VAL A 55 -23.27 3.05 7.68
C VAL A 55 -23.22 1.52 7.64
N GLN A 56 -22.92 0.90 6.49
CA GLN A 56 -22.81 -0.56 6.38
C GLN A 56 -21.62 -1.13 7.16
N VAL A 57 -20.46 -0.45 7.13
CA VAL A 57 -19.22 -0.96 7.75
C VAL A 57 -19.14 -0.62 9.25
N HIS A 58 -19.58 0.58 9.64
CA HIS A 58 -19.38 1.13 10.99
C HIS A 58 -20.69 1.39 11.75
N GLY A 59 -21.86 1.22 11.12
CA GLY A 59 -23.16 1.54 11.70
C GLY A 59 -23.44 3.06 11.82
N ARG A 60 -22.51 3.92 11.40
CA ARG A 60 -22.64 5.39 11.49
C ARG A 60 -21.74 6.12 10.51
N LYS A 61 -22.09 7.36 10.16
CA LYS A 61 -21.19 8.31 9.48
C LYS A 61 -20.07 8.71 10.46
N ILE A 62 -18.83 8.55 10.03
CA ILE A 62 -17.65 9.06 10.74
C ILE A 62 -17.43 10.50 10.27
N PRO A 63 -17.34 11.49 11.18
CA PRO A 63 -17.06 12.87 10.80
C PRO A 63 -15.72 12.99 10.05
N VAL A 64 -15.69 13.77 8.97
CA VAL A 64 -14.45 14.00 8.22
C VAL A 64 -13.34 14.61 9.09
N THR A 65 -13.72 15.43 10.07
CA THR A 65 -12.81 16.01 11.06
C THR A 65 -12.09 14.95 11.90
N ASP A 66 -12.80 13.88 12.28
CA ASP A 66 -12.20 12.74 12.99
C ASP A 66 -11.23 11.97 12.10
N MET A 67 -11.55 11.79 10.82
CA MET A 67 -10.65 11.16 9.86
C MET A 67 -9.38 12.00 9.65
N CYS A 68 -9.53 13.31 9.44
CA CYS A 68 -8.40 14.23 9.31
C CYS A 68 -7.50 14.20 10.55
N ARG A 69 -8.09 14.21 11.75
CA ARG A 69 -7.34 14.11 13.01
C ARG A 69 -6.58 12.79 13.12
N LYS A 70 -7.20 11.67 12.74
CA LYS A 70 -6.54 10.35 12.73
C LYS A 70 -5.37 10.31 11.73
N ILE A 71 -5.53 10.89 10.54
CA ILE A 71 -4.44 10.99 9.56
C ILE A 71 -3.29 11.81 10.15
N GLU A 72 -3.58 12.96 10.77
CA GLU A 72 -2.55 13.83 11.37
C GLU A 72 -1.78 13.19 12.51
N ALA A 73 -2.42 12.30 13.26
CA ALA A 73 -1.78 11.59 14.37
C ALA A 73 -0.75 10.54 13.91
N LEU A 74 -0.76 10.14 12.62
CA LEU A 74 0.14 9.10 12.11
C LEU A 74 1.61 9.57 12.14
N THR A 75 2.44 8.68 12.68
CA THR A 75 3.91 8.81 12.72
C THR A 75 4.59 7.98 11.63
N VAL A 76 5.88 8.18 11.41
CA VAL A 76 6.67 7.35 10.47
C VAL A 76 6.73 5.91 10.98
N GLU A 77 6.84 5.75 12.29
CA GLU A 77 6.92 4.48 13.00
C GLU A 77 5.65 3.66 12.82
N ASP A 78 4.47 4.30 12.87
CA ASP A 78 3.19 3.66 12.60
C ASP A 78 3.15 3.06 11.19
N LEU A 79 3.60 3.83 10.20
CA LEU A 79 3.61 3.40 8.80
C LEU A 79 4.61 2.26 8.58
N ARG A 80 5.81 2.34 9.14
CA ARG A 80 6.81 1.26 9.08
C ARG A 80 6.28 -0.03 9.71
N ARG A 81 5.63 0.08 10.87
CA ARG A 81 5.03 -1.07 11.56
C ARG A 81 3.98 -1.74 10.68
N VAL A 82 3.07 -0.97 10.09
CA VAL A 82 2.04 -1.50 9.18
C VAL A 82 2.68 -2.10 7.92
N ALA A 83 3.68 -1.44 7.34
CA ALA A 83 4.39 -1.95 6.17
C ALA A 83 5.03 -3.32 6.45
N ARG A 84 5.75 -3.48 7.57
CA ARG A 84 6.33 -4.78 7.96
C ARG A 84 5.30 -5.89 8.07
N VAL A 85 4.14 -5.59 8.66
CA VAL A 85 3.07 -6.57 8.80
C VAL A 85 2.52 -6.98 7.44
N VAL A 86 2.20 -6.00 6.59
CA VAL A 86 1.55 -6.22 5.29
C VAL A 86 2.52 -6.80 4.27
N VAL A 87 3.62 -6.08 3.98
CA VAL A 87 4.56 -6.49 2.93
C VAL A 87 5.49 -7.62 3.38
N GLY A 88 5.69 -7.80 4.69
CA GLY A 88 6.44 -8.92 5.24
C GLY A 88 5.63 -10.21 5.41
N GLY A 89 4.34 -10.21 5.04
CA GLY A 89 3.50 -11.41 5.12
C GLY A 89 3.21 -11.88 6.55
N MET A 90 3.24 -10.96 7.53
CA MET A 90 2.97 -11.27 8.95
C MET A 90 1.49 -11.05 9.33
N VAL A 91 0.61 -10.90 8.34
CA VAL A 91 -0.84 -10.71 8.56
C VAL A 91 -1.46 -12.02 9.04
N GLU A 92 -2.02 -11.99 10.24
CA GLU A 92 -2.88 -13.06 10.72
C GLU A 92 -4.31 -12.86 10.18
N ASN A 93 -4.81 -13.85 9.44
CA ASN A 93 -6.17 -13.86 8.92
C ASN A 93 -6.86 -15.18 9.24
N ALA A 94 -8.20 -15.18 9.22
CA ALA A 94 -9.01 -16.37 9.54
C ALA A 94 -8.69 -17.58 8.63
N GLY A 95 -8.28 -17.32 7.39
CA GLY A 95 -7.91 -18.34 6.41
C GLY A 95 -6.52 -18.95 6.63
N ARG A 96 -5.75 -18.49 7.63
CA ARG A 96 -4.37 -18.93 7.89
C ARG A 96 -3.49 -18.96 6.63
N GLY A 97 -3.60 -17.91 5.81
CA GLY A 97 -2.81 -17.77 4.59
C GLY A 97 -1.30 -17.89 4.86
N SER A 98 -0.54 -18.35 3.86
CA SER A 98 0.90 -18.58 4.00
C SER A 98 1.70 -17.31 4.30
N GLY A 99 1.16 -16.13 3.96
CA GLY A 99 1.88 -14.87 3.99
C GLY A 99 2.80 -14.67 2.77
N ALA A 100 2.82 -15.62 1.84
CA ALA A 100 3.52 -15.49 0.57
C ALA A 100 2.78 -14.49 -0.34
N PRO A 101 3.51 -13.64 -1.08
CA PRO A 101 2.90 -12.65 -1.95
C PRO A 101 2.41 -13.32 -3.25
N THR A 102 1.17 -13.03 -3.63
CA THR A 102 0.66 -13.40 -4.96
C THR A 102 1.02 -12.30 -5.95
N VAL A 103 1.77 -12.65 -6.99
CA VAL A 103 2.23 -11.70 -8.01
C VAL A 103 1.71 -12.07 -9.38
N VAL A 104 1.06 -11.10 -10.03
CA VAL A 104 0.62 -11.19 -11.42
C VAL A 104 1.39 -10.14 -12.20
N LEU A 105 2.13 -10.59 -13.22
CA LEU A 105 2.86 -9.72 -14.14
C LEU A 105 2.23 -9.81 -15.52
N GLN A 106 1.85 -8.67 -16.05
CA GLN A 106 1.47 -8.53 -17.45
C GLN A 106 2.59 -7.82 -18.18
N GLU A 107 3.24 -8.53 -19.09
CA GLU A 107 4.29 -7.95 -19.93
C GLU A 107 3.66 -7.21 -21.12
N ALA A 108 4.20 -6.04 -21.46
CA ALA A 108 3.78 -5.31 -22.64
C ALA A 108 4.27 -6.06 -23.89
N GLN A 109 3.33 -6.48 -24.74
CA GLN A 109 3.65 -7.10 -26.03
C GLN A 109 3.56 -6.04 -27.13
N ALA A 110 4.68 -5.78 -27.80
CA ALA A 110 4.73 -4.91 -28.98
C ALA A 110 5.14 -5.72 -30.21
N HIS A 111 4.48 -5.47 -31.34
CA HIS A 111 4.76 -6.18 -32.59
C HIS A 111 6.22 -5.92 -33.04
N GLY A 112 6.99 -6.99 -33.25
CA GLY A 112 8.39 -6.91 -33.66
C GLY A 112 9.41 -6.68 -32.54
N VAL A 113 8.97 -6.62 -31.27
CA VAL A 113 9.88 -6.48 -30.11
C VAL A 113 9.88 -7.79 -29.32
N SER A 114 11.03 -8.47 -29.25
CA SER A 114 11.21 -9.59 -28.33
C SER A 114 11.56 -9.04 -26.95
N THR A 115 10.60 -9.04 -26.03
CA THR A 115 10.89 -8.87 -24.60
C THR A 115 11.37 -10.20 -24.03
N HIS A 116 12.42 -10.16 -23.20
CA HIS A 116 12.82 -11.32 -22.42
C HIS A 116 11.72 -11.60 -21.39
N SER A 117 11.02 -12.73 -21.52
CA SER A 117 9.98 -13.10 -20.56
C SER A 117 10.62 -13.50 -19.23
N LEU A 118 10.04 -13.03 -18.13
CA LEU A 118 10.47 -13.46 -16.81
C LEU A 118 9.86 -14.83 -16.50
N THR A 119 10.71 -15.79 -16.15
CA THR A 119 10.22 -17.09 -15.67
C THR A 119 9.60 -16.93 -14.29
N TRP A 120 8.65 -17.80 -13.96
CA TRP A 120 8.01 -17.82 -12.63
C TRP A 120 9.05 -17.91 -11.49
N GLU A 121 10.05 -18.77 -11.65
CA GLU A 121 11.12 -18.93 -10.66
C GLU A 121 11.94 -17.64 -10.48
N ALA A 122 12.30 -16.95 -11.58
CA ALA A 122 13.03 -15.70 -11.51
C ALA A 122 12.22 -14.60 -10.79
N ILE A 123 10.90 -14.58 -10.99
CA ILE A 123 9.98 -13.65 -10.32
C ILE A 123 9.97 -13.92 -8.82
N GLN A 124 9.76 -15.18 -8.42
CA GLN A 124 9.72 -15.57 -7.01
C GLN A 124 11.05 -15.30 -6.30
N ASN A 125 12.18 -15.63 -6.94
CA ASN A 125 13.50 -15.36 -6.40
C ASN A 125 13.72 -13.86 -6.19
N THR A 126 13.38 -13.01 -7.16
CA THR A 126 13.48 -11.55 -7.03
C THR A 126 12.71 -11.04 -5.81
N ILE A 127 11.46 -11.48 -5.63
CA ILE A 127 10.61 -11.03 -4.53
C ILE A 127 11.19 -11.46 -3.17
N HIS A 128 11.70 -12.70 -3.10
CA HIS A 128 12.33 -13.23 -1.89
C HIS A 128 13.66 -12.55 -1.56
N ASP A 129 14.47 -12.19 -2.55
CA ASP A 129 15.73 -11.45 -2.37
C ASP A 129 15.47 -10.08 -1.74
N TRP A 130 14.36 -9.44 -2.11
CA TRP A 130 13.87 -8.21 -1.48
C TRP A 130 13.19 -8.44 -0.12
N GLN A 131 13.13 -9.68 0.36
CA GLN A 131 12.54 -10.08 1.65
C GLN A 131 11.08 -9.64 1.79
N LEU A 132 10.29 -9.84 0.73
CA LEU A 132 8.86 -9.57 0.71
C LEU A 132 8.07 -10.85 0.92
N GLY A 133 7.10 -10.79 1.84
CA GLY A 133 6.26 -11.91 2.25
C GLY A 133 6.97 -12.95 3.11
N LYS A 134 6.17 -13.89 3.60
CA LYS A 134 6.63 -15.03 4.40
C LYS A 134 6.98 -16.19 3.47
N ARG A 135 8.01 -16.95 3.86
CA ARG A 135 8.47 -18.14 3.14
C ARG A 135 7.64 -19.36 3.49
#